data_AF-T1CTU4-F1
#
_entry.id   AF-T1CTU4-F1
#
_cell.length_a   1.000
_cell.length_b   1.000
_cell.length_c   1.000
_cell.angle_alpha   90.00
_cell.angle_beta   90.00
_cell.angle_gamma   90.00
#
_symmetry.space_group_name_H-M   'P 1'
#
loop_
_entity.id
_entity.type
_entity.pdbx_description
1 polymer ?
#
loop_
_entity_poly.entity_id
_entity_poly.type
_entity_poly.pdbx_seq_one_letter_code
_entity_poly.pdbx_strand_id
1 'polypeptide(L)'
;MVDLDRRTLLTGLAAATGTGLALKRAAAVPRALARGQLAGAAPVAGDSTTLPNIAPFRTPYKLERRILTRSGVPGSFDRLKVDCPFVFESCGRYYMTYVGFDGIGYQTGLAESDDLEHWRRAGLILRRDPNESRHSLQHRDDVDLA
;
A
#
# COMPACT_ATOMS: atom_id res chain seq x y z
N MET A 1 -17.06 -34.58 -27.31
CA MET A 1 -16.75 -35.97 -26.92
C MET A 1 -15.31 -35.96 -26.43
N VAL A 2 -15.01 -35.70 -25.16
CA VAL A 2 -15.69 -36.08 -23.91
C VAL A 2 -15.88 -34.85 -23.01
N ASP A 3 -17.12 -34.65 -22.59
CA ASP A 3 -17.49 -33.90 -21.39
C ASP A 3 -17.72 -34.97 -20.31
N LEU A 4 -17.22 -34.75 -19.08
CA LEU A 4 -17.79 -35.40 -17.90
C LEU A 4 -17.59 -34.51 -16.67
N ASP A 5 -18.57 -33.65 -16.48
CA ASP A 5 -18.99 -33.03 -15.22
C ASP A 5 -19.19 -34.06 -14.06
N ARG A 6 -19.16 -33.53 -12.83
CA ARG A 6 -19.59 -34.07 -11.51
C ARG A 6 -18.59 -34.83 -10.63
N ARG A 7 -18.18 -34.17 -9.52
CA ARG A 7 -18.28 -34.67 -8.12
C ARG A 7 -18.42 -33.56 -7.07
N THR A 8 -19.69 -33.17 -6.88
CA THR A 8 -20.45 -32.86 -5.66
C THR A 8 -19.83 -33.15 -4.26
N LEU A 9 -19.88 -32.10 -3.41
CA LEU A 9 -20.20 -31.98 -1.96
C LEU A 9 -19.31 -32.56 -0.84
N LEU A 10 -19.00 -31.67 0.12
CA LEU A 10 -19.15 -31.82 1.60
C LEU A 10 -18.78 -30.45 2.24
N THR A 11 -19.72 -29.53 2.46
CA THR A 11 -20.53 -29.34 3.68
C THR A 11 -19.74 -29.55 4.98
N GLY A 12 -19.45 -28.42 5.65
CA GLY A 12 -18.91 -28.37 7.01
C GLY A 12 -19.32 -27.08 7.70
N LEU A 13 -20.61 -27.00 8.06
CA LEU A 13 -21.20 -25.99 8.93
C LEU A 13 -20.82 -26.31 10.38
N ALA A 14 -20.15 -25.38 11.07
CA ALA A 14 -20.07 -25.37 12.53
C ALA A 14 -20.49 -23.99 13.04
N ALA A 15 -21.73 -23.94 13.52
CA ALA A 15 -22.27 -22.85 14.30
C ALA A 15 -21.62 -22.86 15.69
N ALA A 16 -21.08 -21.72 16.13
CA ALA A 16 -20.72 -21.48 17.51
C ALA A 16 -21.65 -20.40 18.09
N THR A 17 -22.66 -20.88 18.82
CA THR A 17 -23.57 -20.10 19.64
C THR A 17 -22.80 -19.58 20.85
N GLY A 18 -22.53 -18.28 20.90
CA GLY A 18 -21.90 -17.59 22.03
C GLY A 18 -22.78 -16.45 22.51
N THR A 19 -23.70 -16.77 23.41
CA THR A 19 -24.59 -15.86 24.12
C THR A 19 -23.81 -14.79 24.91
N GLY A 20 -24.24 -13.54 24.77
CA GLY A 20 -24.20 -12.57 25.86
C GLY A 20 -23.26 -11.38 25.65
N LEU A 21 -23.82 -10.26 25.18
CA LEU A 21 -23.47 -8.99 25.82
C LEU A 21 -24.66 -8.03 25.80
N ALA A 22 -24.96 -7.56 27.00
CA ALA A 22 -26.12 -6.77 27.38
C ALA A 22 -26.33 -5.53 26.52
N LEU A 23 -27.53 -5.44 25.93
CA LEU A 23 -28.08 -4.20 25.39
C LEU A 23 -28.34 -3.25 26.58
N LYS A 24 -27.46 -2.27 26.80
CA LYS A 24 -27.73 -1.19 27.75
C LYS A 24 -28.95 -0.41 27.24
N ARG A 25 -30.07 -0.49 27.97
CA ARG A 25 -31.23 0.40 27.79
C ARG A 25 -30.75 1.85 27.95
N ALA A 26 -30.79 2.60 26.86
CA ALA A 26 -30.65 4.05 26.90
C ALA A 26 -31.92 4.64 27.56
N ALA A 27 -31.73 5.38 28.65
CA ALA A 27 -32.79 6.11 29.32
C ALA A 27 -33.34 7.20 28.38
N ALA A 28 -34.66 7.35 28.38
CA ALA A 28 -35.36 8.42 27.67
C ALA A 28 -34.92 9.79 28.22
N VAL A 29 -34.38 10.63 27.35
CA VAL A 29 -34.08 12.05 27.64
C VAL A 29 -35.35 12.86 27.39
N PRO A 30 -35.78 13.75 28.31
CA PRO A 30 -36.96 14.57 28.09
C PRO A 30 -36.71 15.58 26.95
N ARG A 31 -37.66 15.63 26.01
CA ARG A 31 -37.64 16.55 24.86
C ARG A 31 -38.08 17.94 25.33
N ALA A 32 -37.15 18.71 25.88
CA ALA A 32 -37.36 20.14 26.12
C ALA A 32 -37.23 20.90 24.79
N LEU A 33 -38.29 21.62 24.40
CA LEU A 33 -38.25 22.60 23.32
C LEU A 33 -37.30 23.74 23.73
N ALA A 34 -36.05 23.68 23.27
CA ALA A 34 -35.15 24.82 23.32
C ALA A 34 -35.39 25.69 22.08
N ARG A 35 -35.85 26.92 22.35
CA ARG A 35 -35.92 28.04 21.40
C ARG A 35 -34.64 28.11 20.57
N GLY A 36 -34.82 28.34 19.27
CA GLY A 36 -33.73 28.55 18.33
C GLY A 36 -32.82 29.67 18.79
N GLN A 37 -31.64 29.30 19.24
CA GLN A 37 -30.49 30.17 19.31
C GLN A 37 -29.47 29.54 18.37
N LEU A 38 -29.26 30.17 17.22
CA LEU A 38 -28.13 29.88 16.36
C LEU A 38 -26.88 30.18 17.19
N ALA A 39 -26.36 29.17 17.87
CA ALA A 39 -25.02 29.21 18.43
C ALA A 39 -24.10 29.39 17.23
N GLY A 40 -23.55 30.60 17.09
CA GLY A 40 -22.49 30.85 16.14
C GLY A 40 -21.45 29.77 16.31
N ALA A 41 -21.07 29.11 15.21
CA ALA A 41 -19.94 28.22 15.22
C ALA A 41 -18.76 29.01 15.80
N ALA A 42 -18.33 28.63 17.00
CA ALA A 42 -17.06 29.12 17.52
C ALA A 42 -16.03 28.82 16.44
N PRO A 43 -15.19 29.79 16.03
CA PRO A 43 -14.10 29.47 15.13
C PRO A 43 -13.32 28.35 15.79
N VAL A 44 -13.22 27.21 15.12
CA VAL A 44 -12.23 26.20 15.46
C VAL A 44 -10.91 26.87 15.15
N ALA A 45 -10.39 27.62 16.11
CA ALA A 45 -9.05 28.15 16.12
C ALA A 45 -8.12 26.95 16.28
N GLY A 46 -8.00 26.16 15.22
CA GLY A 46 -6.83 25.33 15.03
C GLY A 46 -5.68 26.31 14.89
N ASP A 47 -4.83 26.36 15.93
CA ASP A 47 -3.55 27.03 15.84
C ASP A 47 -2.76 26.37 14.69
N SER A 48 -2.83 27.00 13.51
CA SER A 48 -2.10 26.60 12.30
C SER A 48 -0.58 26.75 12.46
N THR A 49 -0.09 27.16 13.63
CA THR A 49 1.32 27.48 13.89
C THR A 49 2.07 26.31 14.53
N THR A 50 1.38 25.28 15.02
CA THR A 50 2.02 24.14 15.70
C THR A 50 2.08 22.90 14.81
N LEU A 51 3.29 22.46 14.45
CA LEU A 51 3.50 21.23 13.69
C LEU A 51 3.12 19.97 14.51
N PRO A 52 2.67 18.87 13.87
CA PRO A 52 2.36 17.62 14.57
C PRO A 52 3.56 17.02 15.31
N ASN A 53 3.30 16.31 16.41
CA ASN A 53 4.32 15.53 17.10
C ASN A 53 4.77 14.33 16.23
N ILE A 54 6.02 14.35 15.78
CA ILE A 54 6.60 13.29 14.93
C ILE A 54 7.23 12.12 15.71
N ALA A 55 7.33 12.20 17.04
CA ALA A 55 8.04 11.19 17.83
C ALA A 55 7.55 9.74 17.60
N PRO A 56 6.23 9.46 17.46
CA PRO A 56 5.74 8.10 17.19
C PRO A 56 6.16 7.51 15.85
N PHE A 57 6.59 8.33 14.87
CA PHE A 57 6.96 7.88 13.52
C PHE A 57 8.46 7.70 13.32
N ARG A 58 9.26 7.94 14.36
CA ARG A 58 10.71 7.73 14.28
C ARG A 58 11.04 6.25 14.27
N THR A 59 11.91 5.84 13.35
CA THR A 59 12.42 4.48 13.23
C THR A 59 13.93 4.47 13.57
N PRO A 60 14.31 4.49 14.87
CA PRO A 60 15.71 4.64 15.27
C PRO A 60 16.60 3.46 14.89
N TYR A 61 16.00 2.29 14.63
CA TYR A 61 16.69 1.08 14.23
C TYR A 61 16.52 0.86 12.74
N LYS A 62 17.65 0.78 12.02
CA LYS A 62 17.66 0.38 10.62
C LYS A 62 17.80 -1.13 10.55
N LEU A 63 17.05 -1.74 9.64
CA LEU A 63 17.33 -3.10 9.25
C LEU A 63 18.67 -3.07 8.50
N GLU A 64 19.71 -3.71 9.02
CA GLU A 64 21.09 -3.71 8.50
C GLU A 64 21.25 -4.43 7.14
N ARG A 65 20.14 -4.57 6.41
CA ARG A 65 20.04 -5.09 5.05
C ARG A 65 18.94 -4.35 4.30
N ARG A 66 19.06 -4.33 2.97
CA ARG A 66 17.98 -3.85 2.10
C ARG A 66 16.87 -4.89 2.02
N ILE A 67 15.61 -4.46 2.07
CA ILE A 67 14.43 -5.33 1.93
C ILE A 67 14.16 -5.73 0.48
N LEU A 68 14.54 -4.86 -0.47
CA LEU A 68 14.51 -5.12 -1.90
C LEU A 68 15.75 -4.47 -2.53
N THR A 69 16.50 -5.25 -3.29
CA THR A 69 17.67 -4.80 -4.06
C THR A 69 17.39 -4.91 -5.55
N ARG A 70 18.22 -4.25 -6.38
CA ARG A 70 18.20 -4.50 -7.83
C ARG A 70 18.32 -5.99 -8.11
N SER A 71 17.62 -6.50 -9.12
CA SER A 71 17.65 -7.94 -9.42
C SER A 71 19.00 -8.38 -9.99
N GLY A 72 19.67 -7.51 -10.75
CA GLY A 72 20.89 -7.85 -11.46
C GLY A 72 20.73 -8.85 -12.61
N VAL A 73 19.51 -9.29 -12.89
CA VAL A 73 19.22 -10.28 -13.92
C VAL A 73 19.20 -9.59 -15.29
N PRO A 74 19.96 -10.09 -16.29
CA PRO A 74 19.86 -9.57 -17.65
C PRO A 74 18.42 -9.65 -18.18
N GLY A 75 17.92 -8.55 -18.76
CA GLY A 75 16.57 -8.49 -19.33
C GLY A 75 15.44 -8.18 -18.34
N SER A 76 15.68 -8.20 -17.03
CA SER A 76 14.66 -7.75 -16.06
C SER A 76 14.57 -6.22 -16.01
N PHE A 77 13.36 -5.70 -15.85
CA PHE A 77 13.12 -4.25 -15.80
C PHE A 77 13.80 -3.54 -14.61
N ASP A 78 14.18 -4.28 -13.57
CA ASP A 78 14.76 -3.78 -12.32
C ASP A 78 16.23 -4.21 -12.14
N ARG A 79 16.91 -4.47 -13.27
CA ARG A 79 18.30 -4.98 -13.30
C ARG A 79 19.30 -4.06 -12.60
N LEU A 80 19.20 -2.76 -12.85
CA LEU A 80 20.21 -1.77 -12.44
C LEU A 80 19.80 -1.02 -11.18
N LYS A 81 18.54 -0.61 -11.05
CA LYS A 81 18.04 0.14 -9.88
C LYS A 81 16.63 -0.29 -9.50
N VAL A 82 16.32 -0.11 -8.22
CA VAL A 82 14.96 -0.17 -7.64
C VAL A 82 14.76 1.06 -6.75
N ASP A 83 13.58 1.66 -6.80
CA ASP A 83 13.25 2.87 -6.03
C ASP A 83 11.74 3.04 -5.83
N CYS A 84 11.34 4.10 -5.13
CA CYS A 84 9.96 4.55 -4.91
C CYS A 84 9.04 3.46 -4.34
N PRO A 85 9.37 2.87 -3.17
CA PRO A 85 8.50 1.88 -2.56
C PRO A 85 7.19 2.53 -2.09
N PHE A 86 6.06 1.93 -2.45
CA PHE A 86 4.75 2.29 -1.90
C PHE A 86 4.07 1.02 -1.35
N VAL A 87 3.99 0.92 -0.03
CA VAL A 87 3.50 -0.26 0.69
C VAL A 87 2.02 -0.13 1.02
N PHE A 88 1.24 -1.19 0.79
CA PHE A 88 -0.17 -1.29 1.15
C PHE A 88 -0.54 -2.72 1.55
N GLU A 89 -1.66 -2.88 2.25
CA GLU A 89 -2.21 -4.19 2.62
C GLU A 89 -3.45 -4.47 1.78
N SER A 90 -3.61 -5.71 1.32
CA SER A 90 -4.84 -6.19 0.69
C SER A 90 -5.05 -7.68 0.95
N CYS A 91 -6.28 -8.08 1.27
CA CYS A 91 -6.64 -9.48 1.51
C CYS A 91 -5.73 -10.21 2.53
N GLY A 92 -5.29 -9.52 3.59
CA GLY A 92 -4.43 -10.10 4.63
C GLY A 92 -2.98 -10.33 4.21
N ARG A 93 -2.49 -9.63 3.18
CA ARG A 93 -1.10 -9.67 2.72
C ARG A 93 -0.57 -8.27 2.43
N TYR A 94 0.73 -8.07 2.59
CA TYR A 94 1.39 -6.83 2.23
C TYR A 94 1.87 -6.85 0.79
N TYR A 95 1.71 -5.71 0.13
CA TYR A 95 2.17 -5.46 -1.23
C TYR A 95 2.98 -4.18 -1.27
N MET A 96 3.89 -4.10 -2.24
CA MET A 96 4.69 -2.93 -2.49
C MET A 96 4.78 -2.70 -4.00
N THR A 97 4.33 -1.54 -4.47
CA THR A 97 4.74 -1.10 -5.81
C THR A 97 6.14 -0.52 -5.71
N TYR A 98 6.95 -0.76 -6.74
CA TYR A 98 8.30 -0.22 -6.82
C TYR A 98 8.67 0.08 -8.26
N VAL A 99 9.52 1.08 -8.45
CA VAL A 99 10.07 1.44 -9.76
C VAL A 99 11.36 0.66 -9.98
N GLY A 100 11.48 0.00 -11.13
CA GLY A 100 12.72 -0.62 -11.61
C GLY A 100 13.33 0.15 -12.77
N PHE A 101 14.66 0.09 -12.89
CA PHE A 101 15.40 0.62 -14.04
C PHE A 101 16.33 -0.44 -14.62
N ASP A 102 16.22 -0.64 -15.94
CA ASP A 102 16.98 -1.63 -16.72
C ASP A 102 18.16 -1.02 -17.51
N GLY A 103 18.27 0.31 -17.53
CA GLY A 103 19.20 1.05 -18.39
C GLY A 103 18.52 1.76 -19.56
N ILE A 104 17.26 1.45 -19.84
CA ILE A 104 16.47 2.01 -20.94
C ILE A 104 15.42 2.97 -20.39
N GLY A 105 14.76 2.63 -19.29
CA GLY A 105 13.75 3.49 -18.69
C GLY A 105 13.04 2.87 -17.50
N TYR A 106 12.30 3.69 -16.77
CA TYR A 106 11.54 3.25 -15.60
C TYR A 106 10.33 2.39 -15.97
N GLN A 107 10.08 1.39 -15.15
CA GLN A 107 8.89 0.55 -15.20
C GLN A 107 8.45 0.23 -13.76
N THR A 108 7.17 -0.07 -13.53
CA THR A 108 6.66 -0.33 -12.18
C THR A 108 6.35 -1.80 -11.98
N GLY A 109 6.93 -2.40 -10.95
CA GLY A 109 6.63 -3.73 -10.48
C GLY A 109 5.82 -3.76 -9.20
N LEU A 110 5.42 -4.97 -8.84
CA LEU A 110 4.76 -5.32 -7.60
C LEU A 110 5.61 -6.38 -6.87
N ALA A 111 5.73 -6.23 -5.56
CA ALA A 111 6.27 -7.23 -4.65
C ALA A 111 5.24 -7.55 -3.57
N GLU A 112 5.31 -8.74 -2.99
CA GLU A 112 4.46 -9.19 -1.90
C GLU A 112 5.29 -9.66 -0.69
N SER A 113 4.72 -9.55 0.51
CA SER A 113 5.32 -9.93 1.78
C SER A 113 4.25 -10.35 2.77
N ASP A 114 4.59 -11.30 3.65
CA ASP A 114 3.75 -11.73 4.76
C ASP A 114 4.13 -11.02 6.08
N ASP A 115 5.30 -10.37 6.14
CA ASP A 115 5.91 -9.87 7.40
C ASP A 115 6.58 -8.49 7.30
N LEU A 116 6.48 -7.80 6.17
CA LEU A 116 7.12 -6.50 5.85
C LEU A 116 8.65 -6.52 5.77
N GLU A 117 9.30 -7.64 6.07
CA GLU A 117 10.76 -7.79 6.07
C GLU A 117 11.27 -8.57 4.86
N HIS A 118 10.54 -9.60 4.46
CA HIS A 118 10.87 -10.51 3.37
C HIS A 118 9.94 -10.24 2.19
N TRP A 119 10.51 -9.77 1.08
CA TRP A 119 9.77 -9.36 -0.10
C TRP A 119 10.07 -10.26 -1.29
N ARG A 120 9.01 -10.73 -1.95
CA ARG A 120 9.07 -11.50 -3.19
C ARG A 120 8.50 -10.70 -4.34
N ARG A 121 9.21 -10.63 -5.47
CA ARG A 121 8.71 -9.99 -6.69
C ARG A 121 7.50 -10.75 -7.21
N ALA A 122 6.38 -10.08 -7.36
CA ALA A 122 5.13 -10.65 -7.89
C ALA A 122 5.03 -10.47 -9.42
N GLY A 123 5.47 -9.32 -9.95
CA GLY A 123 5.48 -9.11 -11.41
C GLY A 123 5.56 -7.64 -11.82
N LEU A 124 5.59 -7.42 -13.13
CA LEU A 124 5.53 -6.08 -13.72
C LEU A 124 4.06 -5.65 -13.87
N ILE A 125 3.72 -4.47 -13.37
CA ILE A 125 2.33 -3.96 -13.37
C ILE A 125 2.13 -2.74 -14.28
N LEU A 126 3.16 -1.91 -14.49
CA LEU A 126 3.13 -0.83 -15.47
C LEU A 126 4.37 -0.95 -16.36
N ARG A 127 4.15 -1.50 -17.55
CA ARG A 127 5.18 -1.69 -18.55
C ARG A 127 5.37 -0.41 -19.36
N ARG A 128 6.61 -0.07 -19.66
CA ARG A 128 6.95 0.98 -20.61
C ARG A 128 6.47 0.59 -22.02
N ASP A 129 5.99 1.55 -22.80
CA ASP A 129 5.76 1.34 -24.23
C ASP A 129 7.12 1.19 -24.95
N PRO A 130 7.41 0.06 -25.63
CA PRO A 130 8.67 -0.12 -26.34
C PRO A 130 8.89 0.89 -27.49
N ASN A 131 7.84 1.53 -27.99
CA ASN A 131 7.91 2.47 -29.12
C ASN A 131 8.06 3.93 -28.68
N GLU A 132 7.95 4.21 -27.38
CA GLU A 132 8.06 5.57 -26.83
C GLU A 132 9.52 5.93 -26.54
N SER A 133 10.08 6.86 -27.32
CA SER A 133 11.48 7.29 -27.25
C SER A 133 11.79 8.24 -26.08
N ARG A 134 10.78 8.79 -25.41
CA ARG A 134 10.99 9.75 -24.30
C ARG A 134 11.73 9.15 -23.10
N HIS A 135 11.73 7.83 -22.98
CA HIS A 135 12.37 7.14 -21.87
C HIS A 135 13.90 7.01 -22.01
N SER A 136 14.46 7.13 -23.22
CA SER A 136 15.89 6.92 -23.49
C SER A 136 16.80 8.13 -23.21
N LEU A 137 16.24 9.28 -22.81
CA LEU A 137 16.98 10.54 -22.67
C LEU A 137 17.55 10.80 -21.26
N GLN A 138 17.34 9.92 -20.29
CA GLN A 138 17.70 10.19 -18.89
C GLN A 138 19.14 9.82 -18.49
N HIS A 139 20.00 9.42 -19.44
CA HIS A 139 21.43 9.14 -19.16
C HIS A 139 22.34 9.49 -20.35
N ARG A 140 22.18 10.68 -20.93
CA ARG A 140 23.29 11.31 -21.68
C ARG A 140 24.10 12.11 -20.68
N ASP A 141 25.02 11.41 -20.01
CA ASP A 141 26.10 12.08 -19.31
C ASP A 141 27.05 12.59 -20.40
N ASP A 142 27.01 13.91 -20.64
CA ASP A 142 28.10 14.66 -21.26
C ASP A 142 29.33 14.54 -20.33
N VAL A 143 30.06 13.43 -20.45
CA VAL A 143 31.41 13.26 -19.91
C VAL A 143 32.32 13.06 -21.11
N ASP A 144 32.48 14.14 -21.87
CA ASP A 144 33.66 14.36 -22.70
C ASP A 144 33.79 15.87 -22.94
N LEU A 145 34.34 16.56 -21.93
CA LEU A 145 35.00 17.84 -22.14
C LEU A 145 36.40 17.73 -21.53
N ALA A 146 37.36 17.88 -22.45
CA ALA A 146 38.80 17.89 -22.29
C ALA A 146 39.31 18.99 -21.35
#